data_AF-A0A7J5YJT2-F1
#
_entry.id   AF-A0A7J5YJT2-F1
#
_cell.length_a   1.000
_cell.length_b   1.000
_cell.length_c   1.000
_cell.angle_alpha   90.00
_cell.angle_beta   90.00
_cell.angle_gamma   90.00
#
_symmetry.space_group_name_H-M   'P 1'
#
loop_
_entity.id
_entity.type
_entity.pdbx_description
1 polymer ?
#
loop_
_entity_poly.entity_id
_entity_poly.type
_entity_poly.pdbx_seq_one_letter_code
_entity_poly.pdbx_strand_id
1 'polypeptide(L)'
;MDYGPRRKQFDQVLEEKQECTIYDPIVQLLGMNLREEDIYCDIVLTVRASFVDEIAEVEQGGPGSQVLNEPLRERKGTSKEERHVMSEFQEVSKQSGFHPKPAGLVLQYGTAGFRTNANQLDHIMFRMGLLATLRSKTTKATIGVMVTASHNPEEDNGVKLVDPMGEMVSPTWEVYATQLANAEQEDLLAALKDIIEKEALNMSQEAKVFVGKDTRGSSARLSQAVLDGVSALGGHSKDYGLVTTPQLHYMVCCQNTQGKYGEATVEGYYNKLCQAFIKLSKNASNCTDDQKHLSVDGANGIGALNARDGESPEKGAAYIAVQRWQ
;
A
#
# COMPACT_ATOMS: atom_id res chain seq x y z
N MET A 1 -13.00 -10.51 37.54
CA MET A 1 -12.33 -11.82 37.35
C MET A 1 -10.88 -11.52 37.00
N ASP A 2 -9.94 -12.32 37.52
CA ASP A 2 -8.51 -12.08 37.33
C ASP A 2 -8.04 -12.59 35.95
N TYR A 3 -7.33 -11.75 35.20
CA TYR A 3 -6.79 -12.05 33.86
C TYR A 3 -5.26 -12.26 33.87
N GLY A 4 -4.61 -12.24 35.04
CA GLY A 4 -3.16 -12.37 35.19
C GLY A 4 -2.48 -13.58 34.51
N PRO A 5 -3.06 -14.80 34.49
CA PRO A 5 -2.33 -15.98 34.02
C PRO A 5 -2.16 -16.07 32.49
N ARG A 6 -3.12 -15.61 31.69
CA ARG A 6 -3.11 -15.87 30.22
C ARG A 6 -2.15 -14.97 29.44
N ARG A 7 -1.82 -13.79 29.96
CA ARG A 7 -0.90 -12.85 29.28
C ARG A 7 0.51 -13.44 29.15
N LYS A 8 1.00 -14.08 30.23
CA LYS A 8 2.32 -14.72 30.25
C LYS A 8 2.50 -15.86 29.24
N GLN A 9 1.45 -16.57 28.86
CA GLN A 9 1.54 -17.59 27.81
C GLN A 9 1.60 -17.00 26.40
N PHE A 10 1.05 -15.79 26.17
CA PHE A 10 1.16 -15.11 24.89
C PHE A 10 2.54 -14.45 24.72
N ASP A 11 3.02 -13.79 25.78
CA ASP A 11 4.34 -13.15 25.78
C ASP A 11 5.47 -14.19 25.60
N GLN A 12 5.34 -15.38 26.19
CA GLN A 12 6.34 -16.45 26.08
C GLN A 12 6.39 -17.12 24.67
N VAL A 13 5.31 -17.07 23.90
CA VAL A 13 5.29 -17.56 22.50
C VAL A 13 5.96 -16.58 21.54
N LEU A 14 6.03 -15.28 21.89
CA LEU A 14 6.74 -14.26 21.10
C LEU A 14 8.26 -14.26 21.32
N GLU A 15 8.76 -14.82 22.43
CA GLU A 15 10.21 -14.97 22.68
C GLU A 15 10.82 -16.19 21.99
N GLU A 16 10.04 -17.22 21.68
CA GLU A 16 10.50 -18.38 20.91
C GLU A 16 10.47 -18.10 19.40
N LYS A 17 11.54 -17.46 18.90
CA LYS A 17 11.82 -17.30 17.46
C LYS A 17 11.95 -18.66 16.75
N GLN A 18 10.84 -19.20 16.26
CA GLN A 18 10.86 -20.09 15.10
C GLN A 18 10.67 -19.26 13.83
N GLU A 19 11.75 -19.13 13.05
CA GLU A 19 11.73 -18.49 11.75
C GLU A 19 10.67 -19.14 10.85
N CYS A 20 9.65 -18.36 10.50
CA CYS A 20 8.49 -18.87 9.78
C CYS A 20 8.84 -19.05 8.30
N THR A 21 9.30 -20.25 7.94
CA THR A 21 9.73 -20.65 6.57
C THR A 21 8.60 -20.71 5.52
N ILE A 22 7.54 -19.92 5.71
CA ILE A 22 6.38 -19.78 4.82
C ILE A 22 6.57 -18.63 3.81
N TYR A 23 7.55 -17.73 4.03
CA TYR A 23 7.76 -16.53 3.19
C TYR A 23 8.00 -16.81 1.70
N ASP A 24 8.91 -17.72 1.38
CA ASP A 24 9.46 -17.84 0.03
C ASP A 24 8.42 -18.23 -1.04
N PRO A 25 7.64 -19.32 -0.89
CA PRO A 25 6.82 -19.83 -1.98
C PRO A 25 5.67 -18.91 -2.40
N ILE A 26 5.06 -18.18 -1.44
CA ILE A 26 3.90 -17.32 -1.73
C ILE A 26 4.35 -15.96 -2.29
N VAL A 27 5.46 -15.42 -1.79
CA VAL A 27 6.11 -14.23 -2.37
C VAL A 27 6.56 -14.51 -3.81
N GLN A 28 7.10 -15.71 -4.09
CA GLN A 28 7.41 -16.15 -5.46
C GLN A 28 6.16 -16.38 -6.34
N LEU A 29 5.09 -17.00 -5.81
CA LEU A 29 3.84 -17.23 -6.56
C LEU A 29 3.09 -15.95 -6.93
N LEU A 30 3.18 -14.92 -6.09
CA LEU A 30 2.70 -13.58 -6.43
C LEU A 30 3.75 -12.81 -7.26
N GLY A 31 5.04 -13.08 -7.11
CA GLY A 31 6.10 -12.30 -7.78
C GLY A 31 6.11 -10.84 -7.34
N MET A 32 5.68 -10.58 -6.10
CA MET A 32 5.51 -9.25 -5.53
C MET A 32 6.45 -9.09 -4.34
N ASN A 33 7.27 -8.04 -4.33
CA ASN A 33 8.26 -7.80 -3.28
C ASN A 33 7.59 -7.16 -2.04
N LEU A 34 6.76 -7.95 -1.35
CA LEU A 34 6.03 -7.58 -0.14
C LEU A 34 6.85 -7.94 1.10
N ARG A 35 6.88 -7.07 2.12
CA ARG A 35 7.60 -7.33 3.38
C ARG A 35 6.73 -8.09 4.36
N GLU A 36 7.39 -8.86 5.22
CA GLU A 36 6.84 -9.70 6.29
C GLU A 36 5.70 -9.03 7.11
N GLU A 37 5.87 -7.78 7.55
CA GLU A 37 4.88 -7.03 8.33
C GLU A 37 3.55 -6.74 7.61
N ASP A 38 3.57 -6.69 6.27
CA ASP A 38 2.40 -6.42 5.43
C ASP A 38 1.67 -7.72 5.01
N ILE A 39 2.30 -8.87 5.26
CA ILE A 39 1.86 -10.22 4.88
C ILE A 39 1.08 -10.93 6.01
N TYR A 40 1.44 -10.65 7.27
CA TYR A 40 0.97 -11.35 8.48
C TYR A 40 -0.56 -11.32 8.73
N CYS A 41 -1.34 -10.53 7.99
CA CYS A 41 -2.80 -10.49 8.12
C CYS A 41 -3.57 -11.34 7.08
N ASP A 42 -2.93 -11.81 6.00
CA ASP A 42 -3.60 -12.59 4.94
C ASP A 42 -2.97 -13.98 4.70
N ILE A 43 -1.72 -14.24 5.10
CA ILE A 43 -1.12 -15.60 5.01
C ILE A 43 -1.44 -16.42 6.27
N VAL A 44 -2.70 -16.85 6.36
CA VAL A 44 -3.10 -18.12 7.00
C VAL A 44 -3.70 -19.04 5.93
N LEU A 45 -3.11 -19.01 4.73
CA LEU A 45 -3.52 -19.79 3.56
C LEU A 45 -2.30 -20.32 2.78
N THR A 46 -1.62 -21.32 3.36
CA THR A 46 -1.10 -22.54 2.69
C THR A 46 -0.33 -23.37 3.73
N VAL A 47 -0.75 -24.61 3.98
CA VAL A 47 -0.07 -25.54 4.89
C VAL A 47 0.62 -26.66 4.08
N ARG A 48 1.95 -26.76 4.27
CA ARG A 48 2.87 -27.89 3.97
C ARG A 48 2.72 -28.69 2.66
N ALA A 49 3.77 -28.60 1.83
CA ALA A 49 4.55 -29.75 1.36
C ALA A 49 5.99 -29.30 1.00
N SER A 50 6.98 -30.18 1.15
CA SER A 50 8.42 -29.85 1.14
C SER A 50 9.12 -29.98 -0.21
N PHE A 51 10.12 -29.14 -0.52
CA PHE A 51 11.55 -29.48 -0.81
C PHE A 51 12.35 -28.23 -1.30
N VAL A 52 13.67 -28.35 -1.51
CA VAL A 52 14.68 -27.27 -1.43
C VAL A 52 15.48 -27.12 -2.76
N ASP A 53 16.36 -26.10 -2.83
CA ASP A 53 17.46 -25.80 -3.79
C ASP A 53 17.06 -25.02 -5.08
N GLU A 54 17.84 -24.07 -5.63
CA GLU A 54 19.24 -23.65 -5.38
C GLU A 54 19.50 -22.14 -5.76
N ILE A 55 20.68 -21.58 -5.41
CA ILE A 55 21.07 -20.15 -5.52
C ILE A 55 22.00 -19.89 -6.74
N ALA A 56 21.98 -18.68 -7.34
CA ALA A 56 23.15 -18.08 -8.01
C ALA A 56 23.10 -16.54 -8.15
N GLU A 57 24.23 -15.87 -7.87
CA GLU A 57 24.48 -14.41 -7.92
C GLU A 57 25.04 -13.94 -9.29
N VAL A 58 24.96 -12.63 -9.59
CA VAL A 58 26.04 -11.86 -10.27
C VAL A 58 26.01 -10.38 -9.86
N GLU A 59 27.08 -9.90 -9.18
CA GLU A 59 27.48 -8.48 -9.16
C GLU A 59 28.60 -8.21 -10.18
N GLN A 60 28.54 -7.05 -10.88
CA GLN A 60 29.61 -6.08 -11.26
C GLN A 60 28.92 -4.85 -11.91
N GLY A 61 29.45 -3.62 -11.96
CA GLY A 61 30.67 -3.01 -11.43
C GLY A 61 30.72 -1.48 -11.76
N GLY A 62 31.72 -0.74 -11.25
CA GLY A 62 31.91 0.71 -11.55
C GLY A 62 32.76 1.00 -12.80
N PRO A 63 33.21 2.26 -13.08
CA PRO A 63 33.31 3.43 -12.18
C PRO A 63 32.65 4.74 -12.73
N GLY A 64 32.67 5.82 -11.93
CA GLY A 64 32.07 7.13 -12.30
C GLY A 64 33.08 8.26 -12.59
N SER A 65 32.56 9.47 -12.88
CA SER A 65 33.37 10.70 -12.94
C SER A 65 32.60 12.00 -12.65
N GLN A 66 33.15 12.74 -11.68
CA GLN A 66 33.31 14.20 -11.56
C GLN A 66 32.14 15.20 -11.76
N VAL A 67 32.01 16.03 -10.72
CA VAL A 67 31.20 17.25 -10.61
C VAL A 67 31.87 18.43 -11.31
N LEU A 68 31.10 19.31 -11.95
CA LEU A 68 31.48 20.70 -12.24
C LEU A 68 30.35 21.66 -11.86
N ASN A 69 30.69 22.67 -11.06
CA ASN A 69 29.80 23.78 -10.68
C ASN A 69 29.99 24.95 -11.65
N GLU A 70 28.90 25.60 -12.07
CA GLU A 70 28.90 27.01 -12.51
C GLU A 70 27.63 27.74 -12.01
N PRO A 71 27.67 29.09 -11.88
CA PRO A 71 26.90 29.78 -10.84
C PRO A 71 25.51 30.29 -11.26
N LEU A 72 24.68 30.48 -10.23
CA LEU A 72 23.34 31.08 -10.28
C LEU A 72 23.34 32.46 -10.96
N ARG A 73 22.37 32.67 -11.85
CA ARG A 73 22.13 33.97 -12.52
C ARG A 73 20.74 34.48 -12.15
N GLU A 74 20.69 35.50 -11.30
CA GLU A 74 19.45 36.17 -10.91
C GLU A 74 18.64 36.62 -12.16
N ARG A 75 17.33 36.36 -12.15
CA ARG A 75 16.37 37.04 -13.03
C ARG A 75 15.26 37.67 -12.20
N LYS A 76 15.29 39.00 -12.11
CA LYS A 76 14.12 39.79 -11.70
C LYS A 76 13.18 39.93 -12.89
N GLY A 77 11.89 39.67 -12.68
CA GLY A 77 10.83 39.96 -13.65
C GLY A 77 9.73 38.91 -13.62
N THR A 78 8.60 39.23 -13.00
CA THR A 78 7.48 38.31 -12.82
C THR A 78 6.80 37.98 -14.14
N SER A 79 6.93 36.74 -14.60
CA SER A 79 6.60 36.33 -15.97
C SER A 79 5.14 35.87 -16.14
N LYS A 80 4.76 35.46 -17.35
CA LYS A 80 3.45 34.82 -17.60
C LYS A 80 3.37 33.41 -16.99
N GLU A 81 4.47 32.65 -16.93
CA GLU A 81 4.52 31.36 -16.23
C GLU A 81 4.01 31.47 -14.78
N GLU A 82 4.52 32.43 -14.01
CA GLU A 82 4.14 32.57 -12.59
C GLU A 82 2.64 32.78 -12.40
N ARG A 83 2.00 33.53 -13.31
CA ARG A 83 0.53 33.71 -13.29
C ARG A 83 -0.25 32.45 -13.68
N HIS A 84 0.36 31.51 -14.40
CA HIS A 84 -0.24 30.21 -14.70
C HIS A 84 -0.05 29.24 -13.53
N VAL A 85 1.17 29.16 -12.99
CA VAL A 85 1.51 28.37 -11.78
C VAL A 85 0.72 28.82 -10.55
N MET A 86 0.41 30.12 -10.42
CA MET A 86 -0.49 30.65 -9.38
C MET A 86 -1.96 30.23 -9.53
N SER A 87 -2.37 29.64 -10.66
CA SER A 87 -3.70 29.03 -10.82
C SER A 87 -3.71 27.53 -10.50
N GLU A 88 -2.61 26.84 -10.78
CA GLU A 88 -2.48 25.38 -10.73
C GLU A 88 -2.60 24.80 -9.30
N PHE A 89 -2.21 25.57 -8.28
CA PHE A 89 -2.26 25.16 -6.86
C PHE A 89 -3.35 25.87 -6.03
N GLN A 90 -4.29 26.58 -6.65
CA GLN A 90 -5.35 27.27 -5.91
C GLN A 90 -6.26 26.29 -5.17
N GLU A 91 -6.65 25.21 -5.83
CA GLU A 91 -7.49 24.18 -5.22
C GLU A 91 -6.73 23.40 -4.13
N VAL A 92 -5.43 23.12 -4.31
CA VAL A 92 -4.57 22.55 -3.27
C VAL A 92 -4.54 23.43 -2.02
N SER A 93 -4.28 24.74 -2.18
CA SER A 93 -4.27 25.69 -1.08
C SER A 93 -5.61 25.74 -0.34
N LYS A 94 -6.71 25.86 -1.10
CA LYS A 94 -8.08 25.88 -0.58
C LYS A 94 -8.45 24.58 0.16
N GLN A 95 -8.19 23.42 -0.44
CA GLN A 95 -8.56 22.12 0.15
C GLN A 95 -7.71 21.79 1.37
N SER A 96 -6.42 22.14 1.37
CA SER A 96 -5.54 21.95 2.54
C SER A 96 -6.04 22.68 3.79
N GLY A 97 -6.82 23.76 3.64
CA GLY A 97 -7.46 24.46 4.76
C GLY A 97 -8.55 23.64 5.49
N PHE A 98 -9.10 22.60 4.86
CA PHE A 98 -10.00 21.63 5.51
C PHE A 98 -9.26 20.49 6.20
N HIS A 99 -7.96 20.32 5.93
CA HIS A 99 -7.09 19.28 6.49
C HIS A 99 -5.89 19.89 7.25
N PRO A 100 -6.14 20.67 8.32
CA PRO A 100 -5.08 21.40 9.02
C PRO A 100 -4.09 20.48 9.73
N LYS A 101 -2.80 20.81 9.64
CA LYS A 101 -1.74 20.14 10.40
C LYS A 101 -1.90 20.42 11.91
N PRO A 102 -1.92 19.40 12.79
CA PRO A 102 -1.84 19.59 14.24
C PRO A 102 -0.51 20.25 14.65
N ALA A 103 -0.58 21.30 15.47
CA ALA A 103 0.59 22.06 15.90
C ALA A 103 1.62 21.18 16.63
N GLY A 104 2.90 21.29 16.23
CA GLY A 104 4.00 20.55 16.83
C GLY A 104 4.08 19.05 16.46
N LEU A 105 3.15 18.54 15.65
CA LEU A 105 3.22 17.16 15.17
C LEU A 105 4.32 17.02 14.10
N VAL A 106 5.20 16.05 14.32
CA VAL A 106 6.23 15.63 13.36
C VAL A 106 6.16 14.11 13.24
N LEU A 107 6.11 13.59 12.02
CA LEU A 107 6.03 12.16 11.72
C LEU A 107 7.06 11.79 10.64
N GLN A 108 7.69 10.63 10.80
CA GLN A 108 8.56 10.02 9.79
C GLN A 108 7.74 9.06 8.93
N TYR A 109 7.92 9.06 7.61
CA TYR A 109 7.44 7.95 6.79
C TYR A 109 8.33 6.74 7.09
N GLY A 110 7.79 5.76 7.82
CA GLY A 110 8.50 4.52 8.14
C GLY A 110 8.37 3.51 7.00
N THR A 111 8.97 2.34 7.19
CA THR A 111 8.87 1.20 6.25
C THR A 111 7.42 0.99 5.80
N ALA A 112 6.50 0.80 6.75
CA ALA A 112 5.09 0.56 6.49
C ALA A 112 4.23 1.84 6.41
N GLY A 113 4.84 2.97 6.02
CA GLY A 113 4.19 4.27 5.85
C GLY A 113 4.06 5.09 7.13
N PHE A 114 3.10 6.02 7.14
CA PHE A 114 2.75 6.76 8.36
C PHE A 114 1.77 5.95 9.21
N ARG A 115 2.02 5.83 10.51
CA ARG A 115 1.09 5.27 11.50
C ARG A 115 1.11 6.09 12.79
N THR A 116 -0.06 6.44 13.31
CA THR A 116 -0.27 7.08 14.62
C THR A 116 -1.78 7.04 14.93
N ASN A 117 -2.19 7.64 16.04
CA ASN A 117 -3.60 7.81 16.40
C ASN A 117 -4.38 8.46 15.24
N ALA A 118 -5.53 7.87 14.90
CA ALA A 118 -6.30 8.26 13.72
C ALA A 118 -6.70 9.75 13.70
N ASN A 119 -6.82 10.41 14.85
CA ASN A 119 -7.21 11.81 14.95
C ASN A 119 -6.11 12.79 14.53
N GLN A 120 -4.87 12.32 14.34
CA GLN A 120 -3.73 13.14 13.90
C GLN A 120 -3.45 13.04 12.39
N LEU A 121 -4.04 12.05 11.70
CA LEU A 121 -3.67 11.67 10.33
C LEU A 121 -4.35 12.46 9.21
N ASP A 122 -5.32 13.32 9.50
CA ASP A 122 -6.18 13.91 8.46
C ASP A 122 -5.38 14.70 7.39
N HIS A 123 -4.52 15.62 7.84
CA HIS A 123 -3.59 16.34 6.97
C HIS A 123 -2.58 15.40 6.25
N ILE A 124 -2.14 14.31 6.90
CA ILE A 124 -1.24 13.32 6.30
C ILE A 124 -1.92 12.64 5.11
N MET A 125 -3.17 12.21 5.27
CA MET A 125 -3.96 11.56 4.22
C MET A 125 -4.10 12.46 2.99
N PHE A 126 -4.52 13.71 3.20
CA PHE A 126 -4.60 14.72 2.14
C PHE A 126 -3.25 14.92 1.43
N ARG A 127 -2.17 15.08 2.18
CA ARG A 127 -0.82 15.24 1.64
C ARG A 127 -0.30 14.00 0.91
N MET A 128 -0.67 12.80 1.35
CA MET A 128 -0.36 11.56 0.63
C MET A 128 -1.18 11.40 -0.65
N GLY A 129 -2.41 11.94 -0.71
CA GLY A 129 -3.17 12.04 -1.97
C GLY A 129 -2.48 12.94 -3.00
N LEU A 130 -1.95 14.10 -2.57
CA LEU A 130 -1.11 14.96 -3.40
C LEU A 130 0.15 14.24 -3.88
N LEU A 131 0.88 13.57 -2.98
CA LEU A 131 2.13 12.88 -3.33
C LEU A 131 1.91 11.68 -4.24
N ALA A 132 0.86 10.88 -4.02
CA ALA A 132 0.48 9.77 -4.92
C ALA A 132 0.15 10.27 -6.33
N THR A 133 -0.47 11.46 -6.42
CA THR A 133 -0.75 12.12 -7.70
C THR A 133 0.54 12.54 -8.41
N LEU A 134 1.50 13.15 -7.69
CA LEU A 134 2.84 13.41 -8.25
C LEU A 134 3.55 12.11 -8.68
N ARG A 135 3.54 11.07 -7.84
CA ARG A 135 4.18 9.78 -8.14
C ARG A 135 3.61 9.15 -9.41
N SER A 136 2.30 9.25 -9.61
CA SER A 136 1.62 8.77 -10.81
C SER A 136 2.05 9.56 -12.06
N LYS A 137 2.22 10.88 -11.96
CA LYS A 137 2.76 11.71 -13.05
C LYS A 137 4.21 11.36 -13.39
N THR A 138 5.08 11.16 -12.39
CA THR A 138 6.50 10.78 -12.61
C THR A 138 6.61 9.40 -13.28
N THR A 139 5.90 8.41 -12.74
CA THR A 139 5.97 7.01 -13.21
C THR A 139 5.14 6.75 -14.48
N LYS A 140 4.22 7.65 -14.83
CA LYS A 140 3.21 7.48 -15.89
C LYS A 140 2.36 6.22 -15.71
N ALA A 141 2.11 5.88 -14.45
CA ALA A 141 1.47 4.64 -14.03
C ALA A 141 0.47 4.90 -12.88
N THR A 142 -0.39 3.92 -12.62
CA THR A 142 -1.33 3.95 -11.49
C THR A 142 -0.59 3.70 -10.18
N ILE A 143 -0.84 4.52 -9.16
CA ILE A 143 -0.25 4.40 -7.82
C ILE A 143 -1.33 3.99 -6.82
N GLY A 144 -0.99 3.14 -5.86
CA GLY A 144 -1.90 2.75 -4.78
C GLY A 144 -1.72 3.58 -3.52
N VAL A 145 -2.82 3.78 -2.78
CA VAL A 145 -2.83 4.33 -1.42
C VAL A 145 -3.69 3.42 -0.54
N MET A 146 -3.07 2.73 0.42
CA MET A 146 -3.78 1.88 1.37
C MET A 146 -3.93 2.60 2.70
N VAL A 147 -5.18 2.76 3.17
CA VAL A 147 -5.52 3.30 4.49
C VAL A 147 -5.68 2.13 5.47
N THR A 148 -4.68 1.93 6.32
CA THR A 148 -4.63 0.89 7.35
C THR A 148 -3.46 1.12 8.31
N ALA A 149 -3.58 0.64 9.55
CA ALA A 149 -2.43 0.42 10.43
C ALA A 149 -2.15 -1.07 10.71
N SER A 150 -2.66 -2.01 9.89
CA SER A 150 -2.42 -3.45 10.05
C SER A 150 -2.73 -3.91 11.50
N HIS A 151 -1.74 -4.45 12.22
CA HIS A 151 -1.85 -4.98 13.59
C HIS A 151 -1.96 -3.94 14.72
N ASN A 152 -1.83 -2.64 14.46
CA ASN A 152 -1.92 -1.59 15.48
C ASN A 152 -3.29 -1.57 16.21
N PRO A 153 -3.38 -1.01 17.44
CA PRO A 153 -4.64 -0.78 18.16
C PRO A 153 -5.71 -0.05 17.32
N GLU A 154 -7.01 -0.23 17.61
CA GLU A 154 -8.13 0.24 16.77
C GLU A 154 -8.18 1.77 16.63
N GLU A 155 -7.73 2.49 17.66
CA GLU A 155 -7.62 3.95 17.70
C GLU A 155 -6.55 4.53 16.76
N ASP A 156 -5.58 3.70 16.33
CA ASP A 156 -4.60 4.07 15.32
C ASP A 156 -5.17 3.93 13.90
N ASN A 157 -4.54 4.63 12.96
CA ASN A 157 -4.64 4.27 11.56
C ASN A 157 -3.32 4.60 10.85
N GLY A 158 -3.28 4.48 9.54
CA GLY A 158 -2.07 4.73 8.79
C GLY A 158 -2.30 4.80 7.29
N VAL A 159 -1.26 5.20 6.57
CA VAL A 159 -1.27 5.29 5.11
C VAL A 159 0.06 4.85 4.55
N LYS A 160 0.00 4.02 3.52
CA LYS A 160 1.15 3.60 2.72
C LYS A 160 0.87 3.75 1.23
N LEU A 161 1.90 4.16 0.51
CA LEU A 161 1.93 4.27 -0.94
C LEU A 161 2.44 2.96 -1.57
N VAL A 162 1.85 2.62 -2.71
CA VAL A 162 2.16 1.40 -3.49
C VAL A 162 2.57 1.80 -4.89
N ASP A 163 3.78 1.41 -5.28
CA ASP A 163 4.39 1.73 -6.56
C ASP A 163 3.89 0.78 -7.69
N PRO A 164 4.22 1.04 -8.98
CA PRO A 164 3.45 0.52 -10.11
C PRO A 164 3.33 -1.01 -10.24
N MET A 165 4.32 -1.79 -9.83
CA MET A 165 4.28 -3.26 -9.88
C MET A 165 3.71 -3.88 -8.59
N GLY A 166 3.18 -3.06 -7.68
CA GLY A 166 2.66 -3.48 -6.38
C GLY A 166 3.73 -3.58 -5.28
N GLU A 167 4.91 -3.01 -5.51
CA GLU A 167 5.99 -2.83 -4.56
C GLU A 167 5.74 -1.63 -3.62
N MET A 168 6.56 -1.51 -2.58
CA MET A 168 6.57 -0.34 -1.71
C MET A 168 7.24 0.86 -2.42
N VAL A 169 6.82 2.08 -2.07
CA VAL A 169 7.40 3.30 -2.63
C VAL A 169 8.92 3.39 -2.40
N SER A 170 9.66 3.94 -3.37
CA SER A 170 11.12 4.02 -3.26
C SER A 170 11.60 4.93 -2.10
N PRO A 171 12.78 4.66 -1.47
CA PRO A 171 13.27 5.43 -0.33
C PRO A 171 13.37 6.95 -0.56
N THR A 172 13.72 7.39 -1.78
CA THR A 172 13.72 8.82 -2.16
C THR A 172 12.33 9.46 -1.95
N TRP A 173 11.27 8.70 -2.24
CA TRP A 173 9.89 9.17 -2.11
C TRP A 173 9.34 9.02 -0.67
N GLU A 174 9.92 8.17 0.18
CA GLU A 174 9.69 8.19 1.63
C GLU A 174 10.21 9.51 2.25
N VAL A 175 11.32 10.06 1.73
CA VAL A 175 11.82 11.39 2.11
C VAL A 175 10.85 12.49 1.68
N TYR A 176 10.34 12.47 0.44
CA TYR A 176 9.32 13.44 0.00
C TYR A 176 8.01 13.31 0.78
N ALA A 177 7.60 12.09 1.15
CA ALA A 177 6.44 11.86 2.01
C ALA A 177 6.64 12.51 3.38
N THR A 178 7.80 12.30 4.00
CA THR A 178 8.19 12.92 5.27
C THR A 178 8.25 14.46 5.16
N GLN A 179 8.86 14.99 4.10
CA GLN A 179 8.93 16.44 3.86
C GLN A 179 7.53 17.05 3.73
N LEU A 180 6.67 16.47 2.89
CA LEU A 180 5.34 17.00 2.62
C LEU A 180 4.41 16.86 3.82
N ALA A 181 4.48 15.75 4.56
CA ALA A 181 3.74 15.55 5.81
C ALA A 181 4.06 16.61 6.86
N ASN A 182 5.34 16.96 7.01
CA ASN A 182 5.79 17.85 8.08
C ASN A 182 5.80 19.33 7.72
N ALA A 183 5.66 19.72 6.45
CA ALA A 183 5.59 21.12 6.03
C ALA A 183 4.52 21.91 6.82
N GLU A 184 4.82 23.14 7.22
CA GLU A 184 3.77 24.02 7.76
C GLU A 184 2.80 24.45 6.65
N GLN A 185 1.68 25.08 7.04
CA GLN A 185 0.57 25.34 6.13
C GLN A 185 0.96 26.34 5.01
N GLU A 186 1.79 27.33 5.37
CA GLU A 186 2.44 28.29 4.50
C GLU A 186 3.48 27.67 3.55
N ASP A 187 4.19 26.62 4.01
CA ASP A 187 5.28 25.98 3.28
C ASP A 187 4.82 24.83 2.36
N LEU A 188 3.59 24.35 2.51
CA LEU A 188 3.05 23.21 1.75
C LEU A 188 3.23 23.37 0.23
N LEU A 189 2.95 24.57 -0.31
CA LEU A 189 3.12 24.83 -1.75
C LEU A 189 4.58 24.93 -2.19
N ALA A 190 5.48 25.33 -1.29
CA ALA A 190 6.92 25.34 -1.57
C ALA A 190 7.47 23.90 -1.60
N ALA A 191 7.05 23.05 -0.65
CA ALA A 191 7.42 21.64 -0.62
C ALA A 191 6.93 20.88 -1.88
N LEU A 192 5.71 21.14 -2.35
CA LEU A 192 5.21 20.54 -3.60
C LEU A 192 6.05 20.96 -4.82
N LYS A 193 6.39 22.25 -4.94
CA LYS A 193 7.20 22.77 -6.05
C LYS A 193 8.62 22.19 -6.05
N ASP A 194 9.24 22.10 -4.88
CA ASP A 194 10.56 21.48 -4.71
C ASP A 194 10.57 20.01 -5.17
N ILE A 195 9.53 19.22 -4.87
CA ILE A 195 9.38 17.85 -5.41
C ILE A 195 9.19 17.86 -6.94
N ILE A 196 8.37 18.79 -7.46
CA ILE A 196 8.11 18.96 -8.90
C ILE A 196 9.39 19.27 -9.68
N GLU A 197 10.22 20.16 -9.15
CA GLU A 197 11.50 20.55 -9.75
C GLU A 197 12.53 19.40 -9.66
N LYS A 198 12.66 18.73 -8.51
CA LYS A 198 13.62 17.63 -8.31
C LYS A 198 13.39 16.42 -9.20
N GLU A 199 12.14 16.00 -9.37
CA GLU A 199 11.78 14.86 -10.22
C GLU A 199 11.47 15.28 -11.68
N ALA A 200 11.69 16.56 -12.03
CA ALA A 200 11.44 17.14 -13.36
C ALA A 200 10.03 16.81 -13.92
N LEU A 201 9.01 16.96 -13.07
CA LEU A 201 7.64 16.54 -13.33
C LEU A 201 6.96 17.34 -14.47
N ASN A 202 6.38 16.61 -15.42
CA ASN A 202 5.41 17.18 -16.36
C ASN A 202 4.01 17.22 -15.72
N MET A 203 3.57 18.38 -15.24
CA MET A 203 2.27 18.52 -14.58
C MET A 203 1.07 18.22 -15.50
N SER A 204 1.22 18.35 -16.83
CA SER A 204 0.20 17.99 -17.83
C SER A 204 0.03 16.47 -18.02
N GLN A 205 0.88 15.63 -17.42
CA GLN A 205 0.72 14.19 -17.43
C GLN A 205 -0.54 13.79 -16.63
N GLU A 206 -1.39 12.92 -17.21
CA GLU A 206 -2.52 12.34 -16.49
C GLU A 206 -2.02 11.50 -15.30
N ALA A 207 -2.71 11.61 -14.17
CA ALA A 207 -2.42 10.89 -12.94
C ALA A 207 -3.61 10.00 -12.54
N LYS A 208 -3.33 8.78 -12.12
CA LYS A 208 -4.33 7.79 -11.69
C LYS A 208 -3.93 7.15 -10.37
N VAL A 209 -4.83 7.19 -9.40
CA VAL A 209 -4.59 6.71 -8.04
C VAL A 209 -5.67 5.69 -7.64
N PHE A 210 -5.26 4.55 -7.12
CA PHE A 210 -6.14 3.53 -6.55
C PHE A 210 -6.12 3.66 -5.02
N VAL A 211 -7.31 3.76 -4.41
CA VAL A 211 -7.44 3.88 -2.95
C VAL A 211 -8.13 2.62 -2.41
N GLY A 212 -7.62 2.09 -1.30
CA GLY A 212 -8.21 0.97 -0.57
C GLY A 212 -8.13 1.21 0.93
N LYS A 213 -9.00 0.58 1.71
CA LYS A 213 -9.07 0.76 3.16
C LYS A 213 -9.48 -0.49 3.91
N ASP A 214 -9.03 -0.58 5.16
CA ASP A 214 -9.47 -1.62 6.11
C ASP A 214 -10.79 -1.25 6.84
N THR A 215 -11.17 -2.07 7.82
CA THR A 215 -12.43 -1.97 8.58
C THR A 215 -12.40 -1.00 9.77
N ARG A 216 -11.33 -0.24 10.02
CA ARG A 216 -11.24 0.69 11.18
C ARG A 216 -12.29 1.80 11.08
N GLY A 217 -12.86 2.24 12.21
CA GLY A 217 -13.90 3.27 12.23
C GLY A 217 -13.47 4.61 11.60
N SER A 218 -12.17 4.92 11.64
CA SER A 218 -11.58 6.12 11.04
C SER A 218 -11.27 5.99 9.53
N SER A 219 -11.21 4.78 8.98
CA SER A 219 -10.74 4.52 7.61
C SER A 219 -11.61 5.19 6.54
N ALA A 220 -12.91 5.36 6.78
CA ALA A 220 -13.80 6.06 5.84
C ALA A 220 -13.43 7.54 5.66
N ARG A 221 -13.27 8.31 6.75
CA ARG A 221 -12.91 9.73 6.67
C ARG A 221 -11.47 9.96 6.20
N LEU A 222 -10.54 9.09 6.62
CA LEU A 222 -9.14 9.18 6.23
C LEU A 222 -8.97 8.86 4.73
N SER A 223 -9.72 7.88 4.21
CA SER A 223 -9.82 7.61 2.78
C SER A 223 -10.42 8.79 1.99
N GLN A 224 -11.38 9.54 2.55
CA GLN A 224 -11.90 10.74 1.89
C GLN A 224 -10.82 11.82 1.76
N ALA A 225 -10.08 12.10 2.83
CA ALA A 225 -8.98 13.06 2.78
C ALA A 225 -7.91 12.70 1.73
N VAL A 226 -7.59 11.41 1.52
CA VAL A 226 -6.74 10.97 0.39
C VAL A 226 -7.35 11.37 -0.96
N LEU A 227 -8.65 11.11 -1.17
CA LEU A 227 -9.35 11.43 -2.41
C LEU A 227 -9.42 12.95 -2.66
N ASP A 228 -9.62 13.73 -1.61
CA ASP A 228 -9.61 15.20 -1.65
C ASP A 228 -8.23 15.72 -2.09
N GLY A 229 -7.14 15.12 -1.57
CA GLY A 229 -5.77 15.39 -2.00
C GLY A 229 -5.50 15.04 -3.46
N VAL A 230 -5.97 13.86 -3.92
CA VAL A 230 -5.84 13.46 -5.33
C VAL A 230 -6.59 14.43 -6.25
N SER A 231 -7.83 14.79 -5.89
CA SER A 231 -8.67 15.69 -6.68
C SER A 231 -8.11 17.12 -6.72
N ALA A 232 -7.56 17.62 -5.60
CA ALA A 232 -7.02 18.97 -5.51
C ALA A 232 -5.81 19.22 -6.44
N LEU A 233 -5.09 18.17 -6.84
CA LEU A 233 -3.99 18.22 -7.82
C LEU A 233 -4.37 17.63 -9.20
N GLY A 234 -5.68 17.51 -9.47
CA GLY A 234 -6.21 17.09 -10.77
C GLY A 234 -5.94 15.63 -11.13
N GLY A 235 -5.74 14.75 -10.15
CA GLY A 235 -5.63 13.31 -10.35
C GLY A 235 -6.98 12.61 -10.44
N HIS A 236 -7.02 11.48 -11.14
CA HIS A 236 -8.18 10.59 -11.19
C HIS A 236 -8.07 9.46 -10.18
N SER A 237 -9.05 9.34 -9.28
CA SER A 237 -9.08 8.30 -8.25
C SER A 237 -10.05 7.16 -8.57
N LYS A 238 -9.70 5.92 -8.20
CA LYS A 238 -10.65 4.80 -8.04
C LYS A 238 -10.58 4.29 -6.61
N ASP A 239 -11.63 4.52 -5.82
CA ASP A 239 -11.81 3.89 -4.51
C ASP A 239 -12.32 2.46 -4.70
N TYR A 240 -11.58 1.48 -4.19
CA TYR A 240 -12.01 0.08 -4.11
C TYR A 240 -12.77 -0.22 -2.82
N GLY A 241 -12.84 0.73 -1.88
CA GLY A 241 -13.51 0.56 -0.61
C GLY A 241 -12.77 -0.42 0.31
N LEU A 242 -13.52 -1.34 0.88
CA LEU A 242 -13.03 -2.34 1.82
C LEU A 242 -12.26 -3.44 1.07
N VAL A 243 -10.94 -3.46 1.22
CA VAL A 243 -10.03 -4.45 0.60
C VAL A 243 -8.88 -4.77 1.55
N THR A 244 -8.24 -5.93 1.39
CA THR A 244 -6.99 -6.21 2.11
C THR A 244 -5.81 -5.47 1.47
N THR A 245 -4.70 -5.37 2.19
CA THR A 245 -3.44 -4.84 1.64
C THR A 245 -3.04 -5.58 0.34
N PRO A 246 -2.88 -6.91 0.34
CA PRO A 246 -2.49 -7.65 -0.88
C PRO A 246 -3.44 -7.44 -2.06
N GLN A 247 -4.75 -7.29 -1.83
CA GLN A 247 -5.70 -6.98 -2.89
C GLN A 247 -5.42 -5.63 -3.56
N LEU A 248 -5.16 -4.56 -2.80
CA LEU A 248 -4.84 -3.27 -3.42
C LEU A 248 -3.54 -3.34 -4.24
N HIS A 249 -2.49 -3.95 -3.66
CA HIS A 249 -1.22 -4.14 -4.35
C HIS A 249 -1.38 -4.94 -5.65
N TYR A 250 -2.15 -6.05 -5.61
CA TYR A 250 -2.50 -6.85 -6.78
C TYR A 250 -3.20 -6.01 -7.88
N MET A 251 -4.21 -5.22 -7.51
CA MET A 251 -4.99 -4.43 -8.48
C MET A 251 -4.16 -3.31 -9.12
N VAL A 252 -3.21 -2.71 -8.39
CA VAL A 252 -2.21 -1.76 -8.94
C VAL A 252 -1.34 -2.45 -9.99
N CYS A 253 -0.74 -3.59 -9.64
CA CYS A 253 0.10 -4.38 -10.56
C CYS A 253 -0.67 -4.82 -11.82
N CYS A 254 -1.89 -5.33 -11.67
CA CYS A 254 -2.77 -5.70 -12.78
C CYS A 254 -3.10 -4.52 -13.70
N GLN A 255 -3.38 -3.34 -13.14
CA GLN A 255 -3.69 -2.14 -13.91
C GLN A 255 -2.49 -1.66 -14.73
N ASN A 256 -1.29 -1.69 -14.16
CA ASN A 256 -0.07 -1.20 -14.82
C ASN A 256 0.53 -2.21 -15.81
N THR A 257 0.34 -3.51 -15.57
CA THR A 257 0.69 -4.57 -16.53
C THR A 257 -0.36 -4.75 -17.64
N GLN A 258 -1.37 -3.87 -17.72
CA GLN A 258 -2.44 -3.90 -18.72
C GLN A 258 -3.19 -5.25 -18.75
N GLY A 259 -3.44 -5.82 -17.57
CA GLY A 259 -4.12 -7.11 -17.41
C GLY A 259 -3.21 -8.34 -17.54
N LYS A 260 -1.94 -8.20 -17.94
CA LYS A 260 -1.03 -9.35 -18.14
C LYS A 260 -0.76 -10.14 -16.85
N TYR A 261 -0.70 -9.46 -15.71
CA TYR A 261 -0.53 -10.10 -14.39
C TYR A 261 -1.84 -10.69 -13.82
N GLY A 262 -3.00 -10.26 -14.34
CA GLY A 262 -4.33 -10.63 -13.88
C GLY A 262 -5.34 -9.49 -14.09
N GLU A 263 -6.61 -9.72 -13.80
CA GLU A 263 -7.66 -8.69 -13.88
C GLU A 263 -7.62 -7.76 -12.66
N ALA A 264 -7.68 -6.44 -12.85
CA ALA A 264 -7.58 -5.44 -11.77
C ALA A 264 -8.90 -5.29 -10.96
N THR A 265 -9.40 -6.40 -10.43
CA THR A 265 -10.62 -6.51 -9.62
C THR A 265 -10.42 -7.45 -8.43
N VAL A 266 -11.28 -7.32 -7.41
CA VAL A 266 -11.31 -8.22 -6.25
C VAL A 266 -11.66 -9.66 -6.68
N GLU A 267 -12.53 -9.81 -7.68
CA GLU A 267 -12.83 -11.12 -8.28
C GLU A 267 -11.60 -11.69 -9.00
N GLY A 268 -10.88 -10.88 -9.79
CA GLY A 268 -9.61 -11.25 -10.43
C GLY A 268 -8.56 -11.77 -9.44
N TYR A 269 -8.45 -11.14 -8.27
CA TYR A 269 -7.58 -11.58 -7.17
C TYR A 269 -7.93 -13.01 -6.70
N TYR A 270 -9.20 -13.25 -6.35
CA TYR A 270 -9.66 -14.57 -5.94
C TYR A 270 -9.49 -15.60 -7.07
N ASN A 271 -9.91 -15.27 -8.30
CA ASN A 271 -9.80 -16.15 -9.46
C ASN A 271 -8.34 -16.57 -9.72
N LYS A 272 -7.37 -15.65 -9.61
CA LYS A 272 -5.95 -15.97 -9.77
C LYS A 272 -5.44 -16.91 -8.67
N LEU A 273 -5.73 -16.61 -7.39
CA LEU A 273 -5.32 -17.44 -6.25
C LEU A 273 -5.92 -18.85 -6.33
N CYS A 274 -7.23 -18.94 -6.57
CA CYS A 274 -7.93 -20.23 -6.64
C CYS A 274 -7.41 -21.08 -7.81
N GLN A 275 -7.17 -20.49 -8.99
CA GLN A 275 -6.57 -21.20 -10.11
C GLN A 275 -5.13 -21.67 -9.83
N ALA A 276 -4.32 -20.89 -9.11
CA ALA A 276 -2.98 -21.31 -8.69
C ALA A 276 -3.06 -22.48 -7.70
N PHE A 277 -3.89 -22.38 -6.67
CA PHE A 277 -4.13 -23.43 -5.68
C PHE A 277 -4.63 -24.74 -6.31
N ILE A 278 -5.60 -24.67 -7.23
CA ILE A 278 -6.11 -25.83 -7.99
C ILE A 278 -5.00 -26.46 -8.87
N LYS A 279 -4.07 -25.66 -9.42
CA LYS A 279 -2.95 -26.20 -10.22
C LYS A 279 -1.93 -26.93 -9.33
N LEU A 280 -1.62 -26.38 -8.15
CA LEU A 280 -0.67 -26.98 -7.21
C LEU A 280 -1.23 -28.25 -6.55
N SER A 281 -2.49 -28.22 -6.10
CA SER A 281 -3.15 -29.34 -5.41
C SER A 281 -3.40 -30.57 -6.29
N LYS A 282 -3.41 -30.45 -7.63
CA LYS A 282 -3.60 -31.59 -8.56
C LYS A 282 -2.57 -32.72 -8.40
N ASN A 283 -1.38 -32.41 -7.92
CA ASN A 283 -0.30 -33.38 -7.71
C ASN A 283 -0.15 -33.79 -6.23
N ALA A 284 -0.96 -33.23 -5.32
CA ALA A 284 -0.95 -33.62 -3.92
C ALA A 284 -1.64 -34.99 -3.75
N SER A 285 -1.07 -35.83 -2.89
CA SER A 285 -1.74 -37.07 -2.46
C SER A 285 -3.02 -36.74 -1.69
N ASN A 286 -4.11 -37.47 -1.95
CA ASN A 286 -5.38 -37.29 -1.23
C ASN A 286 -5.17 -37.44 0.28
N CYS A 287 -5.27 -36.33 1.00
CA CYS A 287 -5.28 -36.28 2.45
C CYS A 287 -6.57 -36.90 3.01
N THR A 288 -6.48 -37.50 4.20
CA THR A 288 -7.60 -38.13 4.91
C THR A 288 -8.62 -37.08 5.39
N ASP A 289 -9.87 -37.49 5.70
CA ASP A 289 -10.97 -36.56 6.02
C ASP A 289 -10.69 -35.62 7.21
N ASP A 290 -9.89 -36.07 8.16
CA ASP A 290 -9.43 -35.31 9.33
C ASP A 290 -8.45 -34.17 8.99
N GLN A 291 -7.80 -34.23 7.82
CA GLN A 291 -6.86 -33.21 7.34
C GLN A 291 -7.53 -32.12 6.48
N LYS A 292 -8.86 -32.14 6.38
CA LYS A 292 -9.64 -31.25 5.49
C LYS A 292 -10.25 -30.03 6.17
N HIS A 293 -10.02 -29.82 7.46
CA HIS A 293 -10.56 -28.65 8.16
C HIS A 293 -9.47 -27.62 8.46
N LEU A 294 -9.68 -26.39 7.97
CA LEU A 294 -8.88 -25.23 8.32
C LEU A 294 -9.79 -24.23 9.06
N SER A 295 -9.46 -23.93 10.31
CA SER A 295 -10.09 -22.85 11.07
C SER A 295 -9.20 -21.61 10.98
N VAL A 296 -9.73 -20.51 10.47
CA VAL A 296 -9.01 -19.24 10.31
C VAL A 296 -9.56 -18.21 11.30
N ASP A 297 -8.70 -17.67 12.17
CA ASP A 297 -9.02 -16.46 12.92
C ASP A 297 -8.73 -15.24 12.03
N GLY A 298 -9.79 -14.59 11.55
CA GLY A 298 -9.69 -13.37 10.75
C GLY A 298 -9.47 -12.09 11.56
N ALA A 299 -9.16 -12.19 12.87
CA ALA A 299 -8.86 -11.10 13.80
C ALA A 299 -9.94 -9.99 13.89
N ASN A 300 -11.19 -10.29 13.49
CA ASN A 300 -12.27 -9.33 13.24
C ASN A 300 -11.92 -8.22 12.21
N GLY A 301 -10.87 -8.42 11.41
CA GLY A 301 -10.40 -7.49 10.38
C GLY A 301 -11.03 -7.74 9.01
N ILE A 302 -10.56 -6.98 8.01
CA ILE A 302 -11.04 -7.09 6.62
C ILE A 302 -10.83 -8.50 6.01
N GLY A 303 -9.79 -9.22 6.42
CA GLY A 303 -9.53 -10.60 6.00
C GLY A 303 -10.69 -11.55 6.34
N ALA A 304 -11.37 -11.37 7.48
CA ALA A 304 -12.52 -12.19 7.87
C ALA A 304 -13.71 -12.05 6.91
N LEU A 305 -13.98 -10.82 6.45
CA LEU A 305 -15.04 -10.55 5.47
C LEU A 305 -14.68 -11.12 4.11
N ASN A 306 -13.42 -10.94 3.70
CA ASN A 306 -12.92 -11.35 2.39
C ASN A 306 -12.81 -12.87 2.23
N ALA A 307 -12.36 -13.59 3.26
CA ALA A 307 -12.36 -15.05 3.27
C ALA A 307 -13.77 -15.60 3.04
N ARG A 308 -14.75 -15.13 3.83
CA ARG A 308 -16.17 -15.52 3.70
C ARG A 308 -16.76 -15.17 2.33
N ASP A 309 -16.43 -14.02 1.77
CA ASP A 309 -16.92 -13.62 0.44
C ASP A 309 -16.29 -14.47 -0.69
N GLY A 310 -15.04 -14.90 -0.53
CA GLY A 310 -14.35 -15.85 -1.41
C GLY A 310 -14.82 -17.31 -1.31
N GLU A 311 -15.65 -17.64 -0.31
CA GLU A 311 -16.34 -18.94 -0.19
C GLU A 311 -17.70 -18.96 -0.91
N SER A 312 -18.22 -17.81 -1.36
CA SER A 312 -19.61 -17.71 -1.86
C SER A 312 -19.80 -18.30 -3.28
N PRO A 313 -20.65 -19.34 -3.46
CA PRO A 313 -20.82 -20.00 -4.76
C PRO A 313 -21.38 -19.11 -5.88
N GLU A 314 -22.06 -18.01 -5.52
CA GLU A 314 -22.75 -17.12 -6.45
C GLU A 314 -21.81 -16.10 -7.13
N LYS A 315 -20.57 -15.94 -6.64
CA LYS A 315 -19.60 -14.93 -7.13
C LYS A 315 -18.46 -15.50 -7.97
N GLY A 316 -18.55 -16.75 -8.44
CA GLY A 316 -17.56 -17.36 -9.35
C GLY A 316 -16.19 -17.70 -8.75
N ALA A 317 -15.83 -17.12 -7.59
CA ALA A 317 -14.61 -17.44 -6.85
C ALA A 317 -14.66 -18.90 -6.33
N ALA A 318 -13.67 -19.69 -6.73
CA ALA A 318 -13.67 -21.12 -6.45
C ALA A 318 -13.09 -21.45 -5.06
N TYR A 319 -13.98 -21.62 -4.08
CA TYR A 319 -13.75 -22.42 -2.87
C TYR A 319 -12.40 -22.18 -2.15
N ILE A 320 -12.33 -21.12 -1.33
CA ILE A 320 -11.47 -21.13 -0.13
C ILE A 320 -12.16 -21.91 1.03
N ALA A 321 -13.18 -22.72 0.71
CA ALA A 321 -13.75 -23.72 1.60
C ALA A 321 -13.28 -25.11 1.16
N VAL A 322 -12.52 -25.79 2.01
CA VAL A 322 -12.15 -27.18 1.78
C VAL A 322 -13.41 -28.06 1.90
N GLN A 323 -13.81 -28.61 0.75
CA GLN A 323 -14.84 -29.64 0.54
C GLN A 323 -16.28 -29.38 1.02
N ARG A 324 -17.18 -29.37 0.03
CA ARG A 324 -18.16 -30.46 -0.09
C ARG A 324 -18.10 -31.10 -1.48
N TRP A 325 -17.36 -32.20 -1.57
CA TRP A 325 -17.59 -33.21 -2.60
C TRP A 325 -18.31 -34.39 -1.92
N GLN A 326 -19.36 -34.89 -2.57
CA GLN A 326 -20.28 -35.91 -2.03
C GLN A 326 -19.61 -37.29 -1.92
#